data_AF-A0A031JR08-F1
#
_entry.id   AF-A0A031JR08-F1
#
_cell.length_a   1.000
_cell.length_b   1.000
_cell.length_c   1.000
_cell.angle_alpha   90.00
_cell.angle_beta   90.00
_cell.angle_gamma   90.00
#
_symmetry.space_group_name_H-M   'P 1'
#
loop_
_entity.id
_entity.type
_entity.pdbx_description
1 polymer ?
#
loop_
_entity_poly.entity_id
_entity_poly.type
_entity_poly.pdbx_seq_one_letter_code
_entity_poly.pdbx_strand_id
1 'polypeptide(L)'
;MQSRNHNQAQIAAGSERRDRISRLRSEGWTFKRIAAELHISQSRAAQIHKRAVELDEQASRTIPAHRITRQTPIEILPLSIRTSSALLNGGYRTFEDLLPFDRTRQREVLGLLNFGRACLDELAELMGAVDVTPE
;
A
#
# COMPACT_ATOMS: atom_id res chain seq x y z
N MET A 1 -21.20 12.44 -8.92
CA MET A 1 -20.09 13.13 -8.21
C MET A 1 -20.06 12.92 -6.68
N GLN A 2 -20.98 12.18 -6.05
CA GLN A 2 -21.05 12.06 -4.59
C GLN A 2 -20.21 10.93 -3.96
N SER A 3 -19.72 9.97 -4.75
CA SER A 3 -19.05 8.76 -4.21
C SER A 3 -17.60 8.95 -3.76
N ARG A 4 -16.91 10.03 -4.19
CA ARG A 4 -15.49 10.25 -3.85
C ARG A 4 -15.27 10.79 -2.43
N ASN A 5 -16.16 11.65 -1.93
CA ASN A 5 -16.00 12.26 -0.60
C ASN A 5 -16.26 11.29 0.55
N HIS A 6 -17.22 10.36 0.40
CA HIS A 6 -17.54 9.39 1.46
C HIS A 6 -16.41 8.38 1.69
N ASN A 7 -15.70 7.99 0.61
CA ASN A 7 -14.59 7.04 0.69
C ASN A 7 -13.35 7.68 1.32
N GLN A 8 -13.01 8.92 0.96
CA GLN A 8 -11.88 9.66 1.57
C GLN A 8 -12.05 9.87 3.08
N ALA A 9 -13.25 10.22 3.55
CA ALA A 9 -13.51 10.39 4.98
C ALA A 9 -13.38 9.08 5.77
N GLN A 10 -13.82 7.95 5.21
CA GLN A 10 -13.66 6.64 5.83
C GLN A 10 -12.20 6.16 5.86
N ILE A 11 -11.43 6.46 4.82
CA ILE A 11 -9.99 6.14 4.75
C ILE A 11 -9.20 6.96 5.79
N ALA A 12 -9.46 8.26 5.89
CA ALA A 12 -8.83 9.15 6.87
C ALA A 12 -9.13 8.69 8.31
N ALA A 13 -10.40 8.41 8.63
CA ALA A 13 -10.79 7.90 9.94
C ALA A 13 -10.16 6.54 10.27
N GLY A 14 -9.89 5.70 9.26
CA GLY A 14 -9.17 4.44 9.40
C GLY A 14 -7.67 4.59 9.65
N SER A 15 -7.03 5.63 9.09
CA SER A 15 -5.64 6.00 9.37
C SER A 15 -5.49 6.52 10.80
N GLU A 16 -6.28 7.51 11.17
CA GLU A 16 -6.21 8.14 12.51
C GLU A 16 -6.44 7.12 13.62
N ARG A 17 -7.34 6.14 13.41
CA ARG A 17 -7.57 5.06 14.38
C ARG A 17 -6.38 4.12 14.51
N ARG A 18 -5.66 3.82 13.42
CA ARG A 18 -4.42 3.03 13.46
C ARG A 18 -3.33 3.77 14.23
N ASP A 19 -3.11 5.03 13.86
CA ASP A 19 -2.06 5.88 14.45
C ASP A 19 -2.29 6.06 15.96
N ARG A 20 -3.56 6.29 16.35
CA ARG A 20 -3.94 6.41 17.76
C ARG A 20 -3.71 5.11 18.53
N ILE A 21 -4.04 3.95 17.96
CA ILE A 21 -3.81 2.66 18.61
C ILE A 21 -2.30 2.37 18.73
N SER A 22 -1.51 2.62 17.69
CA SER A 22 -0.04 2.46 17.73
C SER A 22 0.59 3.35 18.80
N ARG A 23 0.16 4.61 18.91
CA ARG A 23 0.63 5.53 19.96
C ARG A 23 0.28 5.05 21.37
N LEU A 24 -0.98 4.68 21.62
CA LEU A 24 -1.39 4.18 22.93
C LEU A 24 -0.64 2.88 23.30
N ARG A 25 -0.30 2.05 22.31
CA ARG A 25 0.53 0.86 22.54
C ARG A 25 1.96 1.18 22.90
N SER A 26 2.58 2.19 22.28
CA SER A 26 3.94 2.62 22.66
C SER A 26 3.98 3.27 24.06
N GLU A 27 2.89 3.89 24.49
CA GLU A 27 2.69 4.41 25.86
C GLU A 27 2.42 3.30 26.91
N GLY A 28 2.42 2.02 26.50
CA GLY A 28 2.25 0.88 27.41
C GLY A 28 0.80 0.49 27.70
N TRP A 29 -0.20 1.06 27.01
CA TRP A 29 -1.60 0.69 27.23
C TRP A 29 -1.88 -0.73 26.73
N THR A 30 -2.67 -1.49 27.48
CA THR A 30 -3.13 -2.82 27.04
C THR A 30 -4.23 -2.71 25.99
N PHE A 31 -4.38 -3.72 25.13
CA PHE A 31 -5.47 -3.75 24.15
C PHE A 31 -6.86 -3.70 24.80
N LYS A 32 -7.01 -4.21 26.02
CA LYS A 32 -8.25 -4.11 26.80
C LYS A 32 -8.60 -2.65 27.10
N ARG A 33 -7.62 -1.86 27.55
CA ARG A 33 -7.80 -0.44 27.88
C ARG A 33 -8.06 0.40 26.63
N ILE A 34 -7.29 0.15 25.56
CA ILE A 34 -7.46 0.82 24.27
C ILE A 34 -8.85 0.53 23.68
N ALA A 35 -9.30 -0.72 23.76
CA ALA A 35 -10.61 -1.13 23.27
C ALA A 35 -11.76 -0.43 23.99
N ALA A 36 -11.68 -0.30 25.32
CA ALA A 36 -12.65 0.46 26.11
C ALA A 36 -12.67 1.95 25.73
N GLU A 37 -11.49 2.58 25.59
CA GLU A 37 -11.34 3.99 25.21
C GLU A 37 -11.89 4.29 23.81
N LEU A 38 -11.69 3.38 22.86
CA LEU A 38 -12.11 3.56 21.47
C LEU A 38 -13.46 2.93 21.16
N HIS A 39 -14.17 2.41 22.16
CA HIS A 39 -15.46 1.72 22.03
C HIS A 39 -15.45 0.61 20.95
N ILE A 40 -14.39 -0.20 20.92
CA ILE A 40 -14.24 -1.37 20.03
C ILE A 40 -13.92 -2.63 20.84
N SER A 41 -13.92 -3.79 20.20
CA SER A 41 -13.48 -5.02 20.87
C SER A 41 -11.96 -5.08 21.01
N GLN A 42 -11.46 -5.79 22.03
CA GLN A 42 -10.03 -6.04 22.21
C GLN A 42 -9.39 -6.71 20.98
N SER A 43 -10.08 -7.70 20.40
CA SER A 43 -9.64 -8.36 19.16
C SER A 43 -9.51 -7.36 18.01
N ARG A 44 -10.48 -6.46 17.86
CA ARG A 44 -10.43 -5.42 16.83
C ARG A 44 -9.26 -4.45 17.05
N ALA A 45 -8.99 -4.04 18.29
CA ALA A 45 -7.83 -3.20 18.61
C ALA A 45 -6.50 -3.88 18.26
N ALA A 46 -6.36 -5.17 18.58
CA ALA A 46 -5.17 -5.95 18.23
C ALA A 46 -4.98 -6.12 16.71
N GLN A 47 -6.07 -6.38 15.97
CA GLN A 47 -6.03 -6.45 14.50
C GLN A 47 -5.61 -5.12 13.87
N ILE A 48 -6.17 -4.00 14.34
CA ILE A 48 -5.84 -2.68 13.82
C ILE A 48 -4.36 -2.35 14.09
N HIS A 49 -3.86 -2.65 15.30
CA HIS A 49 -2.44 -2.50 15.62
C HIS A 49 -1.55 -3.37 14.74
N LYS A 50 -1.87 -4.67 14.62
CA LYS A 50 -1.11 -5.58 13.74
C LYS A 50 -1.03 -5.01 12.32
N ARG A 51 -2.15 -4.51 11.80
CA ARG A 51 -2.20 -3.91 10.47
C ARG A 51 -1.36 -2.63 10.37
N ALA A 52 -1.30 -1.83 11.43
CA ALA A 52 -0.45 -0.64 11.47
C ALA A 52 1.04 -1.03 11.41
N VAL A 53 1.47 -1.98 12.24
CA VAL A 53 2.85 -2.50 12.25
C VAL A 53 3.24 -3.06 10.89
N GLU A 54 2.39 -3.87 10.26
CA GLU A 54 2.64 -4.41 8.92
C GLU A 54 2.87 -3.32 7.86
N LEU A 55 2.17 -2.19 7.98
CA LEU A 55 2.31 -1.07 7.04
C LEU A 55 3.59 -0.26 7.29
N ASP A 56 3.94 -0.02 8.55
CA ASP A 56 5.19 0.63 8.92
C ASP A 56 6.40 -0.22 8.49
N GLU A 57 6.33 -1.54 8.71
CA GLU A 57 7.33 -2.49 8.23
C GLU A 57 7.42 -2.49 6.71
N GLN A 58 6.29 -2.46 6.01
CA GLN A 58 6.28 -2.39 4.55
C GLN A 58 6.91 -1.08 4.06
N ALA A 59 6.53 0.06 4.64
CA ALA A 59 7.10 1.37 4.29
C ALA A 59 8.61 1.43 4.57
N SER A 60 9.10 0.68 5.57
CA SER A 60 10.53 0.56 5.87
C SER A 60 11.29 -0.32 4.87
N ARG A 61 10.61 -1.23 4.18
CA ARG A 61 11.19 -2.14 3.17
C ARG A 61 11.21 -1.54 1.77
N THR A 62 10.36 -0.55 1.51
CA THR A 62 10.22 0.04 0.19
C THR A 62 11.06 1.30 0.06
N ILE A 63 11.50 1.58 -1.17
CA ILE A 63 12.26 2.79 -1.46
C ILE A 63 11.31 3.95 -1.83
N PRO A 64 11.69 5.21 -1.51
CA PRO A 64 10.93 6.38 -1.96
C PRO A 64 10.83 6.43 -3.49
N ALA A 65 9.71 6.92 -4.02
CA ALA A 65 9.44 6.96 -5.46
C ALA A 65 10.55 7.68 -6.27
N HIS A 66 11.11 8.77 -5.75
CA HIS A 66 12.20 9.53 -6.38
C HIS A 66 13.54 8.78 -6.47
N ARG A 67 13.68 7.62 -5.80
CA ARG A 67 14.89 6.76 -5.88
C ARG A 67 14.71 5.56 -6.79
N ILE A 68 13.53 5.38 -7.38
CA ILE A 68 13.23 4.25 -8.26
C ILE A 68 13.97 4.45 -9.58
N THR A 69 14.81 3.49 -9.90
CA THR A 69 15.51 3.36 -11.18
C THR A 69 14.92 2.19 -11.97
N ARG A 70 15.26 2.10 -13.26
CA ARG A 70 14.88 0.97 -14.14
C ARG A 70 15.19 -0.40 -13.54
N GLN A 71 16.37 -0.54 -12.91
CA GLN A 71 16.84 -1.80 -12.33
C GLN A 71 16.26 -2.08 -10.94
N THR A 72 15.38 -1.22 -10.42
CA THR A 72 14.78 -1.40 -9.10
C THR A 72 13.90 -2.65 -9.09
N PRO A 73 14.14 -3.63 -8.20
CA PRO A 73 13.31 -4.82 -8.10
C PRO A 73 11.87 -4.50 -7.68
N ILE A 74 10.90 -5.25 -8.22
CA ILE A 74 9.47 -5.11 -7.87
C ILE A 74 9.22 -5.25 -6.35
N GLU A 75 10.00 -6.09 -5.67
CA GLU A 75 9.87 -6.39 -4.24
C GLU A 75 10.05 -5.17 -3.34
N ILE A 76 10.87 -4.20 -3.75
CA ILE A 76 11.19 -3.00 -2.96
C ILE A 76 10.49 -1.75 -3.48
N LEU A 77 9.63 -1.88 -4.50
CA LEU A 77 8.78 -0.78 -4.94
C LEU A 77 7.75 -0.46 -3.84
N PRO A 78 7.35 0.82 -3.69
CA PRO A 78 6.32 1.26 -2.75
C PRO A 78 4.91 0.88 -3.24
N LEU A 79 4.71 -0.42 -3.48
CA LEU A 79 3.45 -1.04 -3.86
C LEU A 79 2.96 -1.95 -2.74
N SER A 80 1.67 -2.21 -2.71
CA SER A 80 1.08 -3.19 -1.81
C SER A 80 1.60 -4.59 -2.12
N ILE A 81 1.67 -5.43 -1.09
CA ILE A 81 2.08 -6.85 -1.21
C ILE A 81 1.29 -7.55 -2.32
N ARG A 82 -0.01 -7.27 -2.43
CA ARG A 82 -0.86 -7.87 -3.46
C ARG A 82 -0.38 -7.49 -4.87
N THR A 83 -0.12 -6.20 -5.10
CA THR A 83 0.33 -5.71 -6.40
C THR A 83 1.73 -6.26 -6.71
N SER A 84 2.67 -6.20 -5.78
CA SER A 84 4.02 -6.77 -5.97
C SER A 84 3.96 -8.27 -6.23
N SER A 85 3.20 -9.05 -5.45
CA SER A 85 3.08 -10.50 -5.66
C SER A 85 2.43 -10.85 -7.00
N ALA A 86 1.40 -10.11 -7.43
CA ALA A 86 0.77 -10.34 -8.73
C ALA A 86 1.74 -10.05 -9.89
N LEU A 87 2.52 -8.98 -9.80
CA LEU A 87 3.56 -8.65 -10.78
C LEU A 87 4.67 -9.72 -10.81
N LEU A 88 5.19 -10.12 -9.65
CA LEU A 88 6.23 -11.16 -9.55
C LEU A 88 5.74 -12.50 -10.14
N ASN A 89 4.52 -12.91 -9.81
CA ASN A 89 3.89 -14.11 -10.37
C ASN A 89 3.63 -13.98 -11.87
N GLY A 90 3.40 -12.76 -12.37
CA GLY A 90 3.26 -12.44 -13.78
C GLY A 90 4.57 -12.38 -14.56
N GLY A 91 5.71 -12.61 -13.90
CA GLY A 91 7.03 -12.61 -14.54
C GLY A 91 7.78 -11.28 -14.50
N TYR A 92 7.18 -10.22 -13.97
CA TYR A 92 7.84 -8.92 -13.79
C TYR A 92 8.86 -9.02 -12.64
N ARG A 93 10.07 -8.53 -12.83
CA ARG A 93 11.17 -8.62 -11.85
C ARG A 93 11.70 -7.25 -11.45
N THR A 94 11.75 -6.32 -12.40
CA THR A 94 12.27 -4.98 -12.22
C THR A 94 11.26 -3.92 -12.68
N PHE A 95 11.50 -2.66 -12.30
CA PHE A 95 10.70 -1.53 -12.75
C PHE A 95 10.76 -1.36 -14.28
N GLU A 96 11.88 -1.72 -14.91
CA GLU A 96 12.04 -1.70 -16.37
C GLU A 96 11.03 -2.60 -17.09
N ASP A 97 10.68 -3.75 -16.52
CA ASP A 97 9.70 -4.66 -17.12
C ASP A 97 8.29 -4.03 -17.22
N LEU A 98 8.03 -2.97 -16.45
CA LEU A 98 6.79 -2.20 -16.49
C LEU A 98 6.81 -1.08 -17.53
N LEU A 99 7.96 -0.82 -18.18
CA LEU A 99 8.13 0.23 -19.17
C LEU A 99 8.02 -0.32 -20.61
N PRO A 100 7.44 0.45 -21.55
CA PRO A 100 6.63 1.64 -21.32
C PRO A 100 5.31 1.27 -20.62
N PHE A 101 4.86 2.10 -19.68
CA PHE A 101 3.59 1.89 -18.99
C PHE A 101 2.41 2.50 -19.77
N ASP A 102 2.17 1.94 -20.95
CA ASP A 102 1.10 2.37 -21.86
C ASP A 102 -0.19 1.55 -21.69
N ARG A 103 -1.21 1.83 -22.53
CA ARG A 103 -2.49 1.10 -22.49
C ARG A 103 -2.34 -0.41 -22.76
N THR A 104 -1.34 -0.83 -23.52
CA THR A 104 -1.08 -2.24 -23.80
C THR A 104 -0.56 -2.91 -22.53
N ARG A 105 0.45 -2.32 -21.89
CA ARG A 105 0.99 -2.79 -20.61
C ARG A 105 -0.08 -2.85 -19.52
N GLN A 106 -0.94 -1.84 -19.42
CA GLN A 106 -2.05 -1.82 -18.48
C GLN A 106 -3.03 -2.98 -18.68
N ARG A 107 -3.31 -3.36 -19.93
CA ARG A 107 -4.17 -4.52 -20.25
C ARG A 107 -3.50 -5.84 -19.94
N GLU A 108 -2.20 -5.95 -20.20
CA GLU A 108 -1.42 -7.15 -19.86
C GLU A 108 -1.40 -7.40 -18.36
N VAL A 109 -1.10 -6.38 -17.55
CA VAL A 109 -1.09 -6.54 -16.08
C VAL A 109 -2.47 -6.83 -15.52
N LEU A 110 -3.55 -6.28 -16.12
CA LEU A 110 -4.93 -6.64 -15.76
C LEU A 110 -5.31 -8.09 -16.09
N GLY A 111 -4.56 -8.75 -16.98
CA GLY A 111 -4.72 -10.17 -17.27
C GLY A 111 -4.07 -11.09 -16.24
N LEU A 112 -3.24 -10.56 -15.33
CA LEU A 112 -2.55 -11.36 -14.33
C LEU A 112 -3.50 -11.84 -13.24
N LEU A 113 -3.24 -13.07 -12.75
CA LEU A 113 -3.97 -13.62 -11.64
C LEU A 113 -3.81 -12.72 -10.39
N ASN A 114 -4.93 -12.39 -9.75
CA ASN A 114 -4.99 -11.50 -8.58
C ASN A 114 -4.62 -10.03 -8.82
N PHE A 115 -4.38 -9.61 -10.06
CA PHE A 115 -4.19 -8.20 -10.40
C PHE A 115 -5.54 -7.58 -10.79
N GLY A 116 -5.97 -6.57 -10.04
CA GLY A 116 -7.28 -5.92 -10.24
C GLY A 116 -7.18 -4.43 -10.50
N ARG A 117 -8.33 -3.76 -10.58
CA ARG A 117 -8.38 -2.31 -10.81
C ARG A 117 -7.65 -1.51 -9.74
N ALA A 118 -7.76 -1.90 -8.46
CA ALA A 118 -7.06 -1.26 -7.37
C ALA A 118 -5.53 -1.37 -7.51
N CYS A 119 -5.01 -2.53 -7.96
CA CYS A 119 -3.59 -2.72 -8.25
C CYS A 119 -3.13 -1.84 -9.41
N LEU A 120 -3.97 -1.68 -10.42
CA LEU A 120 -3.68 -0.81 -11.56
C LEU A 120 -3.63 0.67 -11.17
N ASP A 121 -4.61 1.12 -10.37
CA ASP A 121 -4.66 2.50 -9.91
C ASP A 121 -3.44 2.83 -9.03
N GLU A 122 -3.03 1.91 -8.14
CA GLU A 122 -1.80 2.00 -7.34
C GLU A 122 -0.54 2.07 -8.21
N LEU A 123 -0.46 1.21 -9.23
CA LEU A 123 0.67 1.21 -10.16
C LEU A 123 0.74 2.52 -10.96
N ALA A 124 -0.40 3.03 -11.43
CA ALA A 124 -0.47 4.29 -12.16
C ALA A 124 -0.06 5.49 -11.29
N GLU A 125 -0.45 5.49 -10.01
CA GLU A 125 0.00 6.49 -9.04
C GLU A 125 1.51 6.45 -8.85
N LEU A 126 2.09 5.26 -8.70
CA LEU A 126 3.54 5.10 -8.66
C LEU A 126 4.20 5.65 -9.93
N MET A 127 3.72 5.26 -11.11
CA MET A 127 4.29 5.71 -12.38
C MET A 127 4.24 7.23 -12.57
N GLY A 128 3.21 7.90 -12.03
CA GLY A 128 3.12 9.36 -12.03
C GLY A 128 4.03 10.06 -11.01
N ALA A 129 4.51 9.33 -9.99
CA ALA A 129 5.38 9.84 -8.93
C ALA A 129 6.87 9.55 -9.16
N VAL A 130 7.22 8.65 -10.10
CA VAL A 130 8.61 8.35 -10.42
C VAL A 130 9.12 9.29 -11.51
N ASP A 131 10.16 10.04 -11.18
CA ASP A 131 10.93 10.84 -12.14
C ASP A 131 11.96 9.96 -12.86
N VAL A 132 11.51 9.02 -13.71
CA VAL A 132 12.46 8.30 -14.58
C VAL A 132 12.85 9.21 -15.73
N THR A 133 14.00 9.86 -15.61
CA THR A 133 14.61 10.58 -16.74
C THR A 133 14.94 9.58 -17.85
N PRO A 134 14.57 9.86 -19.12
CA PRO A 134 15.13 9.14 -20.24
C PRO A 134 16.61 9.50 -20.34
N GLU A 135 17.49 8.53 -20.14
CA GLU A 135 18.90 8.66 -20.56
C GLU A 135 19.00 8.77 -22.08
#